data_AF-A0A6G2QVV0-F1
#
_entry.id   AF-A0A6G2QVV0-F1
#
_cell.length_a   1.000
_cell.length_b   1.000
_cell.length_c   1.000
_cell.angle_alpha   90.00
_cell.angle_beta   90.00
_cell.angle_gamma   90.00
#
_symmetry.space_group_name_H-M   'P 1'
#
loop_
_entity.id
_entity.type
_entity.pdbx_description
1 polymer ?
#
loop_
_entity_poly.entity_id
_entity_poly.type
_entity_poly.pdbx_seq_one_letter_code
_entity_poly.pdbx_strand_id
1 'polypeptide(L)'
;MYRERASRLPGAVVWTNTPAGDGQGRVLPDGCMDLLWNEGRLLVAGPDTRAHLTAGPPTTWTGIRFRPGTAPALLGVPAHELRDRRVELADLWPAAEVRRLTARVHAADDPARGLE
;
A
#
# COMPACT_ATOMS: atom_id res chain seq x y z
N MET A 1 -3.05 -4.28 -15.98
CA MET A 1 -1.62 -4.60 -16.11
C MET A 1 -0.93 -4.39 -14.78
N TYR A 2 -0.26 -5.41 -14.27
CA TYR A 2 0.60 -5.36 -13.09
C TYR A 2 2.05 -5.08 -13.51
N ARG A 3 2.76 -4.26 -12.74
CA ARG A 3 4.19 -3.96 -12.92
C ARG A 3 4.84 -3.76 -11.56
N GLU A 4 6.11 -4.14 -11.43
CA GLU A 4 6.89 -3.94 -10.21
C GLU A 4 8.35 -3.58 -10.51
N ARG A 5 9.01 -2.94 -9.55
CA ARG A 5 10.43 -2.60 -9.58
C ARG A 5 11.00 -2.55 -8.17
N ALA A 6 12.32 -2.68 -8.05
CA ALA A 6 13.01 -2.43 -6.79
C ALA A 6 12.75 -0.99 -6.30
N SER A 7 12.56 -0.85 -4.99
CA SER A 7 12.48 0.45 -4.32
C SER A 7 13.87 1.00 -3.99
N ARG A 8 13.94 2.32 -3.80
CA ARG A 8 15.06 3.02 -3.17
C ARG A 8 15.24 2.61 -1.69
N LEU A 9 14.19 2.12 -1.04
CA LEU A 9 14.28 1.50 0.28
C LEU A 9 14.78 0.05 0.14
N PRO A 10 15.93 -0.32 0.74
CA PRO A 10 16.50 -1.66 0.56
C PRO A 10 15.54 -2.79 0.95
N GLY A 11 15.33 -3.72 0.01
CA GLY A 11 14.45 -4.88 0.18
C GLY A 11 12.96 -4.60 -0.01
N ALA A 12 12.55 -3.35 -0.29
CA ALA A 12 11.19 -3.04 -0.66
C ALA A 12 10.99 -3.05 -2.18
N VAL A 13 9.74 -3.24 -2.61
CA VAL A 13 9.32 -3.30 -4.01
C VAL A 13 8.21 -2.29 -4.23
N VAL A 14 8.34 -1.45 -5.25
CA VAL A 14 7.26 -0.58 -5.69
C VAL A 14 6.51 -1.28 -6.80
N TRP A 15 5.18 -1.32 -6.71
CA TRP A 15 4.32 -1.97 -7.68
C TRP A 15 3.15 -1.07 -8.08
N THR A 16 2.64 -1.30 -9.28
CA THR A 16 1.44 -0.68 -9.82
C THR A 16 0.54 -1.75 -10.42
N ASN A 17 -0.75 -1.68 -10.15
CA ASN A 17 -1.75 -2.56 -10.72
C ASN A 17 -2.93 -1.74 -11.26
N THR A 18 -3.13 -1.78 -12.58
CA THR A 18 -4.33 -1.23 -13.24
C THR A 18 -5.21 -2.39 -13.69
N PRO A 19 -6.29 -2.74 -12.97
CA PRO A 19 -7.19 -3.82 -13.38
C PRO A 19 -7.74 -3.54 -14.79
N ALA A 20 -7.80 -4.57 -15.65
CA ALA A 20 -8.24 -4.42 -17.05
C ALA A 20 -9.75 -4.69 -17.25
N GLY A 21 -10.46 -5.07 -16.18
CA GLY A 21 -11.88 -5.41 -16.22
C GLY A 21 -12.51 -5.28 -14.83
N ASP A 22 -13.81 -5.54 -14.77
CA ASP A 22 -14.71 -5.45 -13.62
C ASP A 22 -14.64 -6.66 -12.65
N GLY A 23 -13.76 -7.62 -12.93
CA GLY A 23 -13.55 -8.79 -12.08
C GLY A 23 -12.90 -8.46 -10.73
N GLN A 24 -13.29 -9.19 -9.69
CA GLN A 24 -12.64 -9.12 -8.38
C GLN A 24 -11.18 -9.58 -8.47
N GLY A 25 -10.26 -8.68 -8.14
CA GLY A 25 -8.86 -9.01 -7.95
C GLY A 25 -8.66 -9.86 -6.70
N ARG A 26 -7.60 -10.67 -6.72
CA ARG A 26 -7.18 -11.50 -5.59
C ARG A 26 -5.73 -11.19 -5.25
N VAL A 27 -5.49 -10.76 -4.02
CA VAL A 27 -4.16 -10.63 -3.44
C VAL A 27 -3.88 -11.90 -2.65
N LEU A 28 -2.78 -12.59 -2.98
CA LEU A 28 -2.38 -13.82 -2.29
C LEU A 28 -1.65 -13.48 -0.98
N PRO A 29 -1.79 -14.30 0.07
CA PRO A 29 -1.14 -14.04 1.34
C PRO A 29 0.38 -14.26 1.21
N ASP A 30 1.15 -13.18 1.26
CA ASP A 30 2.61 -13.19 1.17
C ASP A 30 3.32 -12.82 2.49
N GLY A 31 2.54 -12.51 3.54
CA GLY A 31 3.04 -12.10 4.86
C GLY A 31 3.75 -10.75 4.87
N CYS A 32 3.74 -10.00 3.76
CA CYS A 32 4.30 -8.67 3.67
C CYS A 32 3.28 -7.60 4.09
N MET A 33 3.76 -6.38 4.27
CA MET A 33 2.92 -5.21 4.50
C MET A 33 3.18 -4.20 3.39
N ASP A 34 2.13 -3.52 2.96
CA ASP A 34 2.20 -2.56 1.87
C ASP A 34 1.63 -1.21 2.33
N LEU A 35 2.30 -0.11 1.95
CA LEU A 35 1.68 1.22 1.92
C LEU A 35 1.11 1.43 0.52
N LEU A 36 -0.19 1.67 0.46
CA LEU A 36 -0.99 1.72 -0.75
C LEU A 36 -1.44 3.15 -1.04
N TRP A 37 -1.46 3.49 -2.31
CA TRP A 37 -2.06 4.68 -2.87
C TRP A 37 -3.17 4.31 -3.85
N ASN A 38 -4.36 4.87 -3.61
CA ASN A 38 -5.51 4.72 -4.48
C ASN A 38 -6.44 5.93 -4.36
N GLU A 39 -6.76 6.56 -5.50
CA GLU A 39 -7.72 7.67 -5.58
C GLU A 39 -7.52 8.77 -4.52
N GLY A 40 -6.27 9.19 -4.29
CA GLY A 40 -5.97 10.28 -3.35
C GLY A 40 -5.85 9.84 -1.88
N ARG A 41 -5.95 8.55 -1.57
CA ARG A 41 -5.88 8.00 -0.21
C ARG A 41 -4.63 7.16 0.00
N LEU A 42 -4.12 7.19 1.24
CA LEU A 42 -3.04 6.35 1.72
C LEU A 42 -3.58 5.30 2.67
N LEU A 43 -3.41 4.03 2.33
CA LEU A 43 -3.85 2.89 3.14
C LEU A 43 -2.68 2.00 3.51
N VAL A 44 -2.75 1.36 4.66
CA VAL A 44 -1.82 0.29 5.04
C VAL A 44 -2.52 -1.05 4.90
N ALA A 45 -1.98 -1.94 4.08
CA ALA A 45 -2.32 -3.35 4.10
C ALA A 45 -1.38 -4.07 5.06
N GLY A 46 -1.94 -4.67 6.11
CA GLY A 46 -1.20 -5.55 6.98
C GLY A 46 -0.97 -6.93 6.35
N PRO A 47 -0.24 -7.81 7.05
CA PRO A 47 0.09 -9.13 6.54
C PRO A 47 -1.17 -9.98 6.43
N ASP A 48 -1.42 -10.49 5.24
CA ASP A 48 -2.52 -11.41 4.96
C ASP A 48 -2.15 -12.85 5.37
N THR A 49 -3.05 -13.50 6.09
CA THR A 49 -3.03 -14.96 6.35
C THR A 49 -3.90 -15.73 5.37
N ARG A 50 -4.77 -15.02 4.65
CA ARG A 50 -5.69 -15.55 3.63
C ARG A 50 -5.74 -14.62 2.43
N ALA A 51 -6.15 -15.14 1.29
CA ALA A 51 -6.31 -14.30 0.10
C ALA A 51 -7.31 -13.17 0.36
N HIS A 52 -6.91 -11.94 0.04
CA HIS A 52 -7.79 -10.78 0.08
C HIS A 52 -8.45 -10.57 -1.28
N LEU A 53 -9.77 -10.37 -1.27
CA LEU A 53 -10.54 -10.05 -2.46
C LEU A 53 -10.70 -8.54 -2.55
N THR A 54 -10.21 -7.96 -3.64
CA THR A 54 -10.39 -6.53 -3.88
C THR A 54 -11.84 -6.27 -4.27
N ALA A 55 -12.46 -5.26 -3.66
CA ALA A 55 -13.81 -4.83 -3.96
C ALA A 55 -13.80 -3.38 -4.48
N GLY A 56 -14.85 -3.02 -5.22
CA GLY A 56 -15.02 -1.68 -5.79
C GLY A 56 -14.63 -1.58 -7.27
N PRO A 57 -14.68 -0.36 -7.84
CA PRO A 57 -14.39 -0.12 -9.24
C PRO A 57 -12.94 -0.47 -9.61
N PRO A 58 -12.65 -0.77 -10.90
CA PRO A 58 -11.30 -1.07 -11.36
C PRO A 58 -10.45 0.21 -11.42
N THR A 59 -9.92 0.60 -10.26
CA THR A 59 -9.05 1.77 -10.11
C THR A 59 -7.58 1.36 -10.12
N THR A 60 -6.68 2.26 -10.50
CA THR A 60 -5.24 2.00 -10.43
C THR A 60 -4.78 2.04 -8.98
N TRP A 61 -4.07 0.99 -8.58
CA TRP A 61 -3.39 0.88 -7.30
C TRP A 61 -1.90 1.04 -7.49
N THR A 62 -1.26 1.81 -6.62
CA THR A 62 0.19 1.90 -6.52
C THR A 62 0.58 1.57 -5.09
N GLY A 63 1.60 0.77 -4.87
CA GLY A 63 2.03 0.41 -3.52
C GLY A 63 3.53 0.27 -3.39
N ILE A 64 4.01 0.42 -2.16
CA ILE A 64 5.34 -0.01 -1.76
C ILE A 64 5.19 -1.17 -0.78
N ARG A 65 5.64 -2.36 -1.21
CA ARG A 65 5.73 -3.57 -0.41
C ARG A 65 7.03 -3.57 0.37
N PHE A 66 6.92 -3.64 1.69
CA PHE A 66 8.08 -3.70 2.57
C PHE A 66 8.57 -5.14 2.71
N ARG A 67 9.89 -5.32 2.83
CA ARG A 67 10.47 -6.59 3.25
C ARG A 67 9.84 -7.02 4.59
N PRO A 68 9.49 -8.31 4.78
CA PRO A 68 8.92 -8.80 6.04
C PRO A 68 9.66 -8.30 7.28
N GLY A 69 8.90 -7.77 8.25
CA GLY A 69 9.42 -7.20 9.49
C GLY A 69 9.88 -5.74 9.41
N THR A 70 9.92 -5.11 8.23
CA THR A 70 10.37 -3.71 8.09
C THR A 70 9.28 -2.70 8.40
N ALA A 71 8.06 -2.93 7.91
CA ALA A 71 6.95 -1.99 8.05
C ALA A 71 6.58 -1.64 9.50
N PRO A 72 6.60 -2.56 10.48
CA PRO A 72 6.25 -2.22 11.86
C PRO A 72 7.10 -1.11 12.47
N ALA A 73 8.41 -1.13 12.20
CA ALA A 73 9.33 -0.10 12.69
C ALA A 73 9.09 1.25 12.01
N LEU A 74 8.68 1.26 10.74
CA LEU A 74 8.38 2.48 9.99
C LEU A 74 7.03 3.07 10.38
N LEU A 75 6.00 2.21 10.51
CA LEU A 75 4.61 2.60 10.76
C LEU A 75 4.33 2.85 12.25
N GLY A 76 5.21 2.40 13.16
CA GLY A 76 5.01 2.54 14.61
C GLY A 76 3.93 1.63 15.18
N VAL A 77 3.51 0.60 14.44
CA VAL A 77 2.45 -0.34 14.83
C VAL A 77 2.91 -1.78 14.60
N PRO A 78 2.75 -2.69 15.59
CA PRO A 78 3.04 -4.10 15.41
C PRO A 78 2.25 -4.74 14.26
N ALA A 79 2.90 -5.58 13.45
CA ALA A 79 2.27 -6.21 12.29
C ALA A 79 0.99 -7.00 12.62
N HIS A 80 0.94 -7.64 13.80
CA HIS A 80 -0.18 -8.48 14.20
C HIS A 80 -1.47 -7.69 14.46
N GLU A 81 -1.39 -6.39 14.76
CA GLU A 81 -2.57 -5.53 14.95
C GLU A 81 -3.28 -5.21 13.63
N LEU A 82 -2.53 -5.26 12.53
CA LEU A 82 -3.02 -5.01 11.17
C LEU A 82 -3.19 -6.29 10.35
N ARG A 83 -2.96 -7.46 10.93
CA ARG A 83 -3.10 -8.76 10.27
C ARG A 83 -4.49 -8.91 9.64
N ASP A 84 -4.53 -9.28 8.37
CA ASP A 84 -5.75 -9.41 7.55
C ASP A 84 -6.59 -8.12 7.43
N ARG A 85 -6.01 -6.94 7.69
CA ARG A 85 -6.70 -5.64 7.67
C ARG A 85 -6.08 -4.68 6.67
N ARG A 86 -6.95 -3.82 6.13
CA ARG A 86 -6.58 -2.58 5.44
C ARG A 86 -7.13 -1.43 6.25
N VAL A 87 -6.28 -0.47 6.58
CA VAL A 87 -6.64 0.69 7.40
C VAL A 87 -6.16 1.96 6.73
N GLU A 88 -6.84 3.07 6.96
CA GLU A 88 -6.34 4.37 6.50
C GLU A 88 -5.06 4.71 7.27
N LEU A 89 -4.06 5.31 6.61
CA LEU A 89 -2.85 5.74 7.30
C LEU A 89 -3.16 6.77 8.40
N ALA A 90 -4.24 7.55 8.22
CA ALA A 90 -4.74 8.52 9.20
C ALA A 90 -5.28 7.88 10.49
N ASP A 91 -5.59 6.58 10.49
CA ASP A 91 -5.97 5.85 11.70
C ASP A 91 -4.75 5.46 12.54
N LEU A 92 -3.56 5.47 11.93
CA LEU A 92 -2.29 5.10 12.58
C LEU A 92 -1.47 6.33 12.96
N TRP A 93 -1.47 7.36 12.10
CA TRP A 93 -0.61 8.53 12.22
C TRP A 93 -1.42 9.82 12.39
N PRO A 94 -0.82 10.88 12.97
CA PRO A 94 -1.47 12.19 13.07
C PRO A 94 -1.94 12.70 11.70
N ALA A 95 -3.20 13.11 11.62
CA ALA A 95 -3.84 13.52 10.36
C ALA A 95 -3.10 14.64 9.61
N ALA A 96 -2.38 15.52 10.32
CA ALA A 96 -1.57 16.57 9.68
C ALA A 96 -0.42 16.00 8.84
N GLU A 97 0.27 14.98 9.36
CA GLU A 97 1.37 14.34 8.64
C GLU A 97 0.85 13.52 7.46
N VAL A 98 -0.27 12.79 7.65
CA VAL A 98 -0.90 12.05 6.56
C VAL A 98 -1.35 12.98 5.44
N ARG A 99 -1.97 14.13 5.74
CA ARG A 99 -2.32 15.12 4.71
C ARG A 99 -1.09 15.61 3.94
N ARG A 100 0.02 15.88 4.62
CA ARG A 100 1.27 16.30 3.98
C ARG A 100 1.80 15.22 3.03
N LEU A 101 1.80 13.96 3.46
CA LEU A 101 2.28 12.83 2.65
C LEU A 101 1.34 12.56 1.46
N THR A 102 0.03 12.58 1.69
CA THR A 102 -0.98 12.49 0.63
C THR A 102 -0.78 13.58 -0.42
N ALA A 103 -0.58 14.83 0.00
CA ALA A 103 -0.32 15.94 -0.92
C ALA A 103 0.98 15.72 -1.72
N ARG A 104 2.03 15.18 -1.09
CA ARG A 104 3.29 14.85 -1.77
C ARG A 104 3.11 13.78 -2.84
N VAL A 105 2.40 12.69 -2.53
CA VAL A 105 2.13 11.62 -3.50
C VAL A 105 1.24 12.13 -4.64
N HIS A 106 0.23 12.93 -4.31
CA HIS A 106 -0.67 13.54 -5.29
C HIS A 106 0.04 14.53 -6.22
N ALA A 107 1.04 15.26 -5.74
CA ALA A 107 1.79 16.23 -6.53
C ALA A 107 2.89 15.59 -7.40
N ALA A 108 3.20 14.31 -7.21
CA ALA A 108 4.20 13.60 -8.00
C ALA A 108 3.66 13.26 -9.40
N ASP A 109 4.51 13.38 -10.43
CA ASP A 109 4.17 12.97 -11.81
C ASP A 109 3.85 11.47 -11.90
N ASP A 110 4.34 10.68 -10.93
CA ASP A 110 4.11 9.26 -10.79
C ASP A 110 3.91 8.92 -9.29
N PRO A 111 2.74 8.41 -8.87
CA PRO A 111 2.49 8.00 -7.49
C PRO A 111 3.52 6.98 -6.98
N ALA A 112 4.06 6.14 -7.87
CA ALA A 112 5.09 5.15 -7.54
C ALA A 112 6.39 5.81 -7.06
N ARG A 113 6.69 7.03 -7.54
CA ARG A 113 7.81 7.84 -7.06
C ARG A 113 7.47 8.62 -5.80
N GLY A 114 6.21 9.05 -5.65
CA GLY A 114 5.76 9.80 -4.47
C GLY A 114 5.71 8.97 -3.18
N LEU A 115 5.50 7.66 -3.31
CA LEU A 115 5.55 6.69 -2.20
C LEU A 115 6.96 6.42 -1.66
N GLU A 116 8.00 6.78 -2.43
CA GLU A 116 9.42 6.70 -2.02
C GLU A 116 9.89 8.02 -1.38
#